data_AF-A0A3C1RPK3-F1
#
_entry.id   AF-A0A3C1RPK3-F1
#
_cell.length_a   1.000
_cell.length_b   1.000
_cell.length_c   1.000
_cell.angle_alpha   90.00
_cell.angle_beta   90.00
_cell.angle_gamma   90.00
#
_symmetry.space_group_name_H-M   'P 1'
#
loop_
_entity.id
_entity.type
_entity.pdbx_description
1 polymer ?
#
loop_
_entity_poly.entity_id
_entity_poly.type
_entity_poly.pdbx_seq_one_letter_code
_entity_poly.pdbx_strand_id
1 'polypeptide(L)'
;GLTGRCLAAEGFLTFNSGEFYQLSLCGLEERAGKAIASLNLSDSITFLGANFNIINREDQITSYEELYTTLVANEPEPTRKFNLQFVTPTAFSQQQNHLSLPVPALMFRSWLERWNHFAPIYLGGDELIAYLSGLIKLQKHQLKTRNFQLPRGYLPGFIGQISLQVPSRIDPLLANVAHLLVNYATFAGTGVKTRLGMGKTQFQPLI
;
A
#
# COMPACT_ATOMS: atom_id res chain seq x y z
N GLY A 1 3.32 1.41 9.19
CA GLY A 1 4.70 1.93 9.17
C GLY A 1 4.74 3.35 9.73
N LEU A 2 5.93 3.82 10.12
CA LEU A 2 6.16 5.18 10.61
C LEU A 2 6.68 6.07 9.46
N THR A 3 6.13 7.27 9.33
CA THR A 3 6.56 8.28 8.36
C THR A 3 6.78 9.62 9.05
N GLY A 4 7.77 10.37 8.59
CA GLY A 4 8.21 11.65 9.17
C GLY A 4 9.71 11.82 8.98
N ARG A 5 10.26 12.97 9.37
CA ARG A 5 11.69 13.24 9.24
C ARG A 5 12.46 12.61 10.39
N CYS A 6 12.79 11.32 10.24
CA CYS A 6 13.62 10.59 11.18
C CYS A 6 15.01 10.35 10.60
N LEU A 7 16.05 10.54 11.41
CA LEU A 7 17.43 10.18 11.09
C LEU A 7 17.75 8.84 11.75
N ALA A 8 18.31 7.91 10.99
CA ALA A 8 18.80 6.65 11.51
C ALA A 8 20.33 6.67 11.47
N ALA A 9 20.97 6.53 12.62
CA ALA A 9 22.43 6.48 12.75
C ALA A 9 22.81 5.49 13.85
N GLU A 10 23.77 4.59 13.56
CA GLU A 10 24.38 3.69 14.55
C GLU A 10 23.39 2.87 15.41
N GLY A 11 22.26 2.46 14.83
CA GLY A 11 21.23 1.70 15.54
C GLY A 11 20.24 2.54 16.34
N PHE A 12 20.39 3.86 16.35
CA PHE A 12 19.46 4.80 16.95
C PHE A 12 18.57 5.47 15.90
N LEU A 13 17.36 5.82 16.33
CA LEU A 13 16.44 6.67 15.59
C LEU A 13 16.35 8.01 16.30
N THR A 14 16.71 9.07 15.59
CA THR A 14 16.60 10.44 16.07
C THR A 14 15.34 11.07 15.49
N PHE A 15 14.49 11.56 16.38
CA PHE A 15 13.32 12.34 16.07
C PHE A 15 13.61 13.81 16.33
N ASN A 16 13.24 14.66 15.39
CA ASN A 16 13.30 16.10 15.54
C ASN A 16 12.06 16.60 16.29
N SER A 17 12.29 17.39 17.34
CA SER A 17 11.22 18.04 18.10
C SER A 17 10.48 19.08 17.25
N GLY A 18 9.17 19.21 17.44
CA GLY A 18 8.31 20.13 16.68
C GLY A 18 7.91 19.66 15.28
N GLU A 19 8.45 18.53 14.80
CA GLU A 19 8.06 17.92 13.53
C GLU A 19 6.88 16.95 13.70
N PHE A 20 6.12 16.76 12.62
CA PHE A 20 4.99 15.82 12.60
C PHE A 20 5.42 14.44 12.10
N TYR A 21 4.88 13.41 12.76
CA TYR A 21 5.08 12.01 12.40
C TYR A 21 3.73 11.33 12.29
N GLN A 22 3.63 10.38 11.37
CA GLN A 22 2.44 9.56 11.18
C GLN A 22 2.81 8.09 11.38
N LEU A 23 2.18 7.47 12.37
CA LEU A 23 2.17 6.02 12.53
C LEU A 23 0.92 5.46 11.81
N SER A 24 1.08 4.40 11.05
CA SER A 24 -0.05 3.72 10.40
C SER A 24 -0.02 2.23 10.68
N LEU A 25 -1.18 1.70 11.04
CA LEU A 25 -1.42 0.29 11.34
C LEU A 25 -2.53 -0.20 10.41
N CYS A 26 -2.35 -1.38 9.81
CA CYS A 26 -3.34 -2.00 8.94
C CYS A 26 -3.49 -3.46 9.34
N GLY A 27 -4.73 -3.91 9.49
CA GLY A 27 -5.07 -5.30 9.77
C GLY A 27 -5.83 -5.90 8.59
N LEU A 28 -5.31 -6.96 7.98
CA LEU A 28 -5.95 -7.67 6.87
C LEU A 28 -6.81 -8.85 7.34
N GLU A 29 -6.72 -9.20 8.62
CA GLU A 29 -7.53 -10.21 9.27
C GLU A 29 -8.44 -9.54 10.30
N GLU A 30 -9.60 -10.12 10.54
CA GLU A 30 -10.60 -9.59 11.48
C GLU A 30 -10.03 -9.36 12.88
N ARG A 31 -9.26 -10.32 13.42
CA ARG A 31 -8.64 -10.21 14.75
C ARG A 31 -7.70 -9.00 14.83
N ALA A 32 -6.83 -8.83 13.83
CA ALA A 32 -5.88 -7.73 13.79
C ALA A 32 -6.60 -6.38 13.58
N GLY A 33 -7.60 -6.33 12.69
CA GLY A 33 -8.42 -5.16 12.45
C GLY A 33 -9.16 -4.71 13.72
N LYS A 34 -9.82 -5.64 14.42
CA LYS A 34 -10.49 -5.36 15.70
C LYS A 34 -9.52 -4.87 16.78
N ALA A 35 -8.34 -5.49 16.89
CA ALA A 35 -7.32 -5.07 17.85
C ALA A 35 -6.77 -3.65 17.57
N ILE A 36 -6.64 -3.27 16.29
CA ILE A 36 -6.25 -1.91 15.90
C ILE A 36 -7.38 -0.93 16.20
N ALA A 37 -8.62 -1.28 15.83
CA ALA A 37 -9.78 -0.42 16.05
C ALA A 37 -9.98 -0.11 17.54
N SER A 38 -9.83 -1.12 18.41
CA SER A 38 -9.96 -0.97 19.86
C SER A 38 -8.71 -0.44 20.56
N LEU A 39 -7.61 -0.19 19.83
CA LEU A 39 -6.38 0.33 20.41
C LEU A 39 -6.63 1.74 20.94
N ASN A 40 -6.80 1.87 22.25
CA ASN A 40 -6.93 3.17 22.89
C ASN A 40 -5.54 3.76 23.09
N LEU A 41 -5.29 4.93 22.49
CA LEU A 41 -4.05 5.66 22.66
C LEU A 41 -4.35 6.88 23.54
N SER A 42 -3.57 7.05 24.62
CA SER A 42 -3.59 8.26 25.44
C SER A 42 -3.16 9.49 24.63
N ASP A 43 -3.31 10.69 25.19
CA ASP A 43 -2.88 11.95 24.55
C ASP A 43 -1.39 11.98 24.19
N SER A 44 -0.60 11.08 24.77
CA SER A 44 0.78 10.83 24.38
C SER A 44 1.12 9.34 24.36
N ILE A 45 2.14 8.98 23.59
CA ILE A 45 2.73 7.65 23.54
C ILE A 45 4.25 7.72 23.63
N THR A 46 4.84 6.79 24.38
CA THR A 46 6.28 6.52 24.30
C THR A 46 6.52 5.48 23.23
N PHE A 47 7.24 5.86 22.18
CA PHE A 47 7.55 4.99 21.07
C PHE A 47 9.02 5.12 20.69
N LEU A 48 9.74 3.99 20.64
CA LEU A 48 11.17 3.95 20.30
C LEU A 48 12.04 4.89 21.15
N GLY A 49 11.69 5.04 22.44
CA GLY A 49 12.41 5.89 23.39
C GLY A 49 12.09 7.39 23.30
N ALA A 50 11.21 7.81 22.39
CA ALA A 50 10.74 9.19 22.28
C ALA A 50 9.27 9.31 22.71
N ASN A 51 8.89 10.45 23.27
CA ASN A 51 7.51 10.78 23.62
C ASN A 51 6.87 11.59 22.50
N PHE A 52 5.70 11.15 22.05
CA PHE A 52 4.92 11.82 21.02
C PHE A 52 3.56 12.21 21.58
N ASN A 53 3.15 13.44 21.32
CA ASN A 53 1.77 13.86 21.54
C ASN A 53 0.93 13.38 20.37
N ILE A 54 -0.21 12.75 20.66
CA ILE A 54 -1.15 12.32 19.64
C ILE A 54 -2.09 13.49 19.36
N ILE A 55 -1.98 14.04 18.15
CA ILE A 55 -2.76 15.20 17.72
C ILE A 55 -3.98 14.84 16.90
N ASN A 56 -3.98 13.66 16.27
CA ASN A 56 -5.02 13.20 15.38
C ASN A 56 -5.00 11.66 15.27
N ARG A 57 -6.17 11.08 15.05
CA ARG A 57 -6.36 9.68 14.68
C ARG A 57 -7.38 9.61 13.55
N GLU A 58 -6.99 8.97 12.46
CA GLU A 58 -7.86 8.69 11.31
C GLU A 58 -8.03 7.18 11.20
N ASP A 59 -9.29 6.73 11.21
CA ASP A 59 -9.64 5.33 11.03
C ASP A 59 -10.35 5.15 9.69
N GLN A 60 -9.86 4.20 8.89
CA GLN A 60 -10.53 3.76 7.67
C GLN A 60 -10.83 2.27 7.82
N ILE A 61 -12.12 1.92 7.71
CA ILE A 61 -12.61 0.55 7.91
C ILE A 61 -13.41 0.14 6.67
N THR A 62 -13.20 -1.09 6.22
CA THR A 62 -13.97 -1.73 5.17
C THR A 62 -13.92 -3.25 5.38
N SER A 63 -14.67 -4.01 4.59
CA SER A 63 -14.62 -5.47 4.55
C SER A 63 -14.30 -5.94 3.13
N TYR A 64 -13.82 -7.18 3.00
CA TYR A 64 -13.63 -7.81 1.69
C TYR A 64 -14.93 -7.88 0.88
N GLU A 65 -16.04 -8.17 1.57
CA GLU A 65 -17.38 -8.20 0.97
C GLU A 65 -17.80 -6.82 0.45
N GLU A 66 -17.61 -5.77 1.24
CA GLU A 66 -17.94 -4.39 0.85
C GLU A 66 -17.10 -3.95 -0.36
N LEU A 67 -15.78 -4.17 -0.32
CA LEU A 67 -14.90 -3.84 -1.45
C LEU A 67 -15.30 -4.60 -2.72
N TYR A 68 -15.58 -5.90 -2.63
CA TYR A 68 -15.98 -6.69 -3.79
C TYR A 68 -17.34 -6.29 -4.33
N THR A 69 -18.32 -6.10 -3.45
CA THR A 69 -19.69 -5.74 -3.83
C THR A 69 -19.73 -4.40 -4.54
N THR A 70 -19.14 -3.38 -3.90
CA THR A 70 -19.19 -2.01 -4.39
C THR A 70 -18.34 -1.79 -5.64
N LEU A 71 -17.19 -2.48 -5.77
CA LEU A 71 -16.27 -2.24 -6.89
C LEU A 71 -16.41 -3.24 -8.03
N VAL A 72 -17.06 -4.39 -7.83
CA VAL A 72 -17.14 -5.47 -8.83
C VAL A 72 -18.58 -5.97 -9.00
N ALA A 73 -19.21 -6.48 -7.94
CA ALA A 73 -20.48 -7.22 -8.07
C ALA A 73 -21.67 -6.34 -8.51
N ASN A 74 -21.69 -5.08 -8.10
CA ASN A 74 -22.72 -4.12 -8.52
C ASN A 74 -22.51 -3.60 -9.96
N GLU A 75 -21.48 -4.10 -10.66
CA GLU A 75 -21.13 -3.71 -12.03
C GLU A 75 -21.06 -2.18 -12.23
N PRO A 76 -20.33 -1.44 -11.36
CA PRO A 76 -20.26 0.01 -11.48
C PRO A 76 -19.60 0.44 -12.79
N GLU A 77 -19.90 1.66 -13.23
CA GLU A 77 -19.21 2.30 -14.35
C GLU A 77 -17.70 2.31 -14.10
N PRO A 78 -16.90 1.75 -15.02
CA PRO A 78 -15.64 1.21 -14.57
C PRO A 78 -14.53 2.26 -14.64
N THR A 79 -13.85 2.50 -13.51
CA THR A 79 -12.80 3.52 -13.41
C THR A 79 -11.58 3.13 -14.24
N ARG A 80 -11.14 4.03 -15.12
CA ARG A 80 -10.06 3.76 -16.09
C ARG A 80 -8.72 4.39 -15.74
N LYS A 81 -8.63 5.23 -14.71
CA LYS A 81 -7.40 5.91 -14.32
C LYS A 81 -7.26 5.89 -12.82
N PHE A 82 -6.06 5.54 -12.35
CA PHE A 82 -5.76 5.41 -10.94
C PHE A 82 -4.54 6.25 -10.58
N ASN A 83 -4.67 7.13 -9.58
CA ASN A 83 -3.51 7.81 -8.99
C ASN A 83 -3.14 7.11 -7.69
N LEU A 84 -1.86 6.82 -7.51
CA LEU A 84 -1.35 6.19 -6.29
C LEU A 84 -0.16 6.98 -5.75
N GLN A 85 -0.11 7.09 -4.43
CA GLN A 85 1.04 7.60 -3.69
C GLN A 85 1.70 6.47 -2.90
N PHE A 86 2.99 6.27 -3.12
CA PHE A 86 3.84 5.40 -2.31
C PHE A 86 4.49 6.24 -1.21
N VAL A 87 4.00 6.09 0.01
CA VAL A 87 4.36 6.92 1.17
C VAL A 87 5.64 6.40 1.84
N THR A 88 5.82 5.09 1.93
CA THR A 88 7.04 4.44 2.46
C THR A 88 7.81 3.74 1.34
N PRO A 89 9.15 3.51 1.49
CA PRO A 89 9.93 2.87 0.44
C PRO A 89 9.29 1.56 0.01
N THR A 90 9.13 1.39 -1.30
CA THR A 90 8.48 0.24 -1.92
C THR A 90 9.48 -0.47 -2.82
N ALA A 91 9.54 -1.79 -2.74
CA ALA A 91 10.39 -2.62 -3.59
C ALA A 91 9.72 -3.98 -3.80
N PHE A 92 10.12 -4.66 -4.85
CA PHE A 92 9.64 -5.99 -5.20
C PHE A 92 10.79 -6.99 -5.13
N SER A 93 10.52 -8.22 -4.69
CA SER A 93 11.49 -9.30 -4.81
C SER A 93 11.55 -9.75 -6.27
N GLN A 94 12.76 -9.87 -6.81
CA GLN A 94 12.99 -10.37 -8.15
C GLN A 94 14.21 -11.30 -8.12
N GLN A 95 13.95 -12.61 -8.07
CA GLN A 95 14.98 -13.64 -7.88
C GLN A 95 15.85 -13.34 -6.65
N GLN A 96 17.17 -13.16 -6.83
CA GLN A 96 18.12 -12.86 -5.75
C GLN A 96 18.21 -11.35 -5.43
N ASN A 97 17.52 -10.49 -6.19
CA ASN A 97 17.61 -9.04 -6.07
C ASN A 97 16.26 -8.40 -5.68
N HIS A 98 16.29 -7.09 -5.50
CA HIS A 98 15.10 -6.27 -5.31
C HIS A 98 14.98 -5.24 -6.42
N LEU A 99 13.75 -5.06 -6.92
CA LEU A 99 13.44 -4.02 -7.90
C LEU A 99 12.71 -2.86 -7.22
N SER A 100 13.30 -1.67 -7.32
CA SER A 100 12.79 -0.44 -6.73
C SER A 100 12.12 0.44 -7.80
N LEU A 101 11.27 -0.14 -8.63
CA LEU A 101 10.48 0.56 -9.67
C LEU A 101 9.03 0.07 -9.69
N PRO A 102 8.04 0.95 -9.96
CA PRO A 102 6.63 0.59 -9.99
C PRO A 102 6.26 -0.12 -11.30
N VAL A 103 6.60 -1.41 -11.39
CA VAL A 103 6.22 -2.25 -12.53
C VAL A 103 4.78 -2.75 -12.33
N PRO A 104 3.84 -2.49 -13.25
CA PRO A 104 2.44 -2.92 -13.11
C PRO A 104 2.27 -4.40 -12.77
N ALA A 105 3.00 -5.30 -13.46
CA ALA A 105 2.95 -6.72 -13.19
C ALA A 105 3.28 -7.08 -11.73
N LEU A 106 4.29 -6.44 -11.14
CA LEU A 106 4.72 -6.70 -9.77
C LEU A 106 3.77 -6.07 -8.74
N MET A 107 3.19 -4.90 -9.07
CA MET A 107 2.16 -4.27 -8.25
C MET A 107 0.90 -5.13 -8.18
N PHE A 108 0.32 -5.50 -9.32
CA PHE A 108 -0.88 -6.31 -9.37
C PHE A 108 -0.67 -7.69 -8.78
N ARG A 109 0.49 -8.33 -9.02
CA ARG A 109 0.86 -9.58 -8.33
C ARG A 109 0.85 -9.41 -6.82
N SER A 110 1.53 -8.38 -6.32
CA SER A 110 1.62 -8.10 -4.89
C SER A 110 0.25 -7.90 -4.23
N TRP A 111 -0.71 -7.28 -4.93
CA TRP A 111 -2.06 -7.05 -4.39
C TRP A 111 -2.93 -8.29 -4.50
N LEU A 112 -2.91 -8.96 -5.66
CA LEU A 112 -3.71 -10.16 -5.93
C LEU A 112 -3.34 -11.31 -5.02
N GLU A 113 -2.04 -11.57 -4.81
CA GLU A 113 -1.59 -12.64 -3.91
C GLU A 113 -2.08 -12.42 -2.47
N ARG A 114 -2.06 -11.17 -1.97
CA ARG A 114 -2.58 -10.87 -0.63
C ARG A 114 -4.10 -10.92 -0.58
N TRP A 115 -4.78 -10.42 -1.62
CA TRP A 115 -6.23 -10.53 -1.72
C TRP A 115 -6.65 -11.99 -1.65
N ASN A 116 -6.11 -12.86 -2.51
CA ASN A 116 -6.46 -14.27 -2.55
C ASN A 116 -6.08 -15.03 -1.28
N HIS A 117 -5.12 -14.52 -0.50
CA HIS A 117 -4.74 -15.12 0.78
C HIS A 117 -5.71 -14.78 1.92
N PHE A 118 -6.22 -13.54 1.97
CA PHE A 118 -7.03 -13.07 3.10
C PHE A 118 -8.53 -12.93 2.80
N ALA A 119 -8.91 -12.71 1.54
CA ALA A 119 -10.30 -12.52 1.13
C ALA A 119 -11.00 -13.86 0.89
N PRO A 120 -12.31 -13.95 1.14
CA PRO A 120 -13.08 -15.18 0.88
C PRO A 120 -13.32 -15.44 -0.62
N ILE A 121 -13.17 -14.42 -1.47
CA ILE A 121 -13.43 -14.50 -2.92
C ILE A 121 -12.11 -14.55 -3.68
N TYR A 122 -11.89 -15.64 -4.40
CA TYR A 122 -10.74 -15.80 -5.29
C TYR A 122 -10.95 -15.04 -6.60
N LEU A 123 -9.98 -14.19 -6.98
CA LEU A 123 -10.10 -13.34 -8.17
C LEU A 123 -9.38 -13.89 -9.42
N GLY A 124 -8.58 -14.94 -9.28
CA GLY A 124 -7.74 -15.47 -10.36
C GLY A 124 -6.26 -15.53 -9.98
N GLY A 125 -5.42 -16.01 -10.90
CA GLY A 125 -3.99 -16.22 -10.69
C GLY A 125 -3.09 -15.49 -11.69
N ASP A 126 -2.04 -16.18 -12.15
CA ASP A 126 -1.03 -15.61 -13.05
C ASP A 126 -1.59 -15.11 -14.39
N GLU A 127 -2.64 -15.75 -14.90
CA GLU A 127 -3.34 -15.35 -16.12
C GLU A 127 -3.97 -13.96 -16.00
N LEU A 128 -4.59 -13.64 -14.85
CA LEU A 128 -5.16 -12.32 -14.57
C LEU A 128 -4.04 -11.28 -14.49
N ILE A 129 -2.93 -11.61 -13.81
CA ILE A 129 -1.77 -10.72 -13.72
C ILE A 129 -1.21 -10.44 -15.13
N ALA A 130 -1.00 -11.47 -15.93
CA ALA A 130 -0.47 -11.33 -17.29
C ALA A 130 -1.40 -10.46 -18.16
N TYR A 131 -2.70 -10.70 -18.10
CA TYR A 131 -3.69 -9.92 -18.84
C TYR A 131 -3.72 -8.45 -18.39
N LEU A 132 -3.89 -8.19 -17.09
CA LEU A 132 -3.97 -6.81 -16.57
C LEU A 132 -2.67 -6.05 -16.79
N SER A 133 -1.53 -6.65 -16.48
CA SER A 133 -0.24 -5.98 -16.56
C SER A 133 0.28 -5.78 -17.99
N GLY A 134 -0.14 -6.62 -18.94
CA GLY A 134 0.16 -6.43 -20.36
C GLY A 134 -0.60 -5.25 -20.99
N LEU A 135 -1.68 -4.79 -20.35
CA LEU A 135 -2.58 -3.78 -20.90
C LEU A 135 -2.58 -2.46 -20.11
N ILE A 136 -2.51 -2.53 -18.78
CA ILE A 136 -2.50 -1.35 -17.90
C ILE A 136 -1.14 -0.66 -17.99
N LYS A 137 -1.17 0.63 -18.34
CA LYS A 137 0.04 1.42 -18.58
C LYS A 137 0.35 2.32 -17.39
N LEU A 138 1.62 2.39 -17.03
CA LEU A 138 2.16 3.46 -16.18
C LEU A 138 2.21 4.76 -17.02
N GLN A 139 1.23 5.64 -16.81
CA GLN A 139 1.07 6.86 -17.62
C GLN A 139 2.01 7.99 -17.16
N LYS A 140 2.04 8.25 -15.85
CA LYS A 140 2.84 9.31 -15.24
C LYS A 140 3.50 8.78 -14.00
N HIS A 141 4.68 9.30 -13.67
CA HIS A 141 5.35 9.00 -12.42
C HIS A 141 6.24 10.16 -12.00
N GLN A 142 6.28 10.42 -10.69
CA GLN A 142 7.26 11.29 -10.05
C GLN A 142 7.82 10.54 -8.86
N LEU A 143 9.03 10.01 -9.01
CA LEU A 143 9.61 9.04 -8.10
C LEU A 143 10.97 9.50 -7.60
N LYS A 144 11.32 9.08 -6.39
CA LYS A 144 12.68 9.13 -5.89
C LYS A 144 12.99 7.85 -5.13
N THR A 145 14.26 7.46 -5.14
CA THR A 145 14.75 6.36 -4.32
C THR A 145 14.91 6.82 -2.88
N ARG A 146 14.46 6.00 -1.94
CA ARG A 146 14.70 6.19 -0.51
C ARG A 146 15.06 4.84 0.11
N ASN A 147 16.14 4.82 0.88
CA ASN A 147 16.55 3.63 1.60
C ASN A 147 15.63 3.38 2.80
N PHE A 148 15.24 2.12 2.98
CA PHE A 148 14.60 1.65 4.20
C PHE A 148 15.63 0.98 5.09
N GLN A 149 15.80 1.47 6.32
CA GLN A 149 16.78 0.92 7.24
C GLN A 149 16.28 -0.39 7.84
N LEU A 150 17.16 -1.39 7.87
CA LEU A 150 16.93 -2.68 8.49
C LEU A 150 17.95 -2.87 9.61
N PRO A 151 17.73 -3.80 10.55
CA PRO A 151 18.72 -4.11 11.58
C PRO A 151 20.10 -4.49 11.01
N ARG A 152 20.14 -5.02 9.78
CA ARG A 152 21.36 -5.38 9.06
C ARG A 152 21.32 -4.75 7.66
N GLY A 153 21.84 -3.52 7.55
CA GLY A 153 21.93 -2.78 6.30
C GLY A 153 20.66 -2.02 5.92
N TYR A 154 20.47 -1.79 4.63
CA TYR A 154 19.32 -1.05 4.10
C TYR A 154 18.77 -1.73 2.85
N LEU A 155 17.50 -1.48 2.55
CA LEU A 155 16.84 -1.91 1.33
C LEU A 155 16.40 -0.67 0.52
N PRO A 156 16.94 -0.44 -0.69
CA PRO A 156 16.47 0.64 -1.55
C PRO A 156 15.02 0.41 -1.99
N GLY A 157 14.18 1.44 -1.89
CA GLY A 157 12.83 1.40 -2.43
C GLY A 157 12.48 2.72 -3.11
N PHE A 158 11.46 2.71 -3.96
CA PHE A 158 10.91 3.95 -4.51
C PHE A 158 9.83 4.52 -3.59
N ILE A 159 9.70 5.84 -3.61
CA ILE A 159 8.56 6.59 -3.08
C ILE A 159 8.13 7.63 -4.11
N GLY A 160 6.90 8.12 -3.99
CA GLY A 160 6.36 9.14 -4.88
C GLY A 160 5.04 8.75 -5.49
N GLN A 161 4.66 9.43 -6.56
CA GLN A 161 3.34 9.31 -7.17
C GLN A 161 3.42 8.63 -8.52
N ILE A 162 2.38 7.87 -8.84
CA ILE A 162 2.15 7.34 -10.17
C ILE A 162 0.71 7.54 -10.62
N SER A 163 0.50 7.52 -11.92
CA SER A 163 -0.81 7.35 -12.54
C SER A 163 -0.80 6.09 -13.42
N LEU A 164 -1.75 5.20 -13.19
CA LEU A 164 -2.03 4.06 -14.05
C LEU A 164 -3.22 4.36 -14.96
N GLN A 165 -3.16 3.88 -16.20
CA GLN A 165 -4.24 3.98 -17.17
C GLN A 165 -4.66 2.58 -17.63
N VAL A 166 -5.94 2.29 -17.45
CA VAL A 166 -6.64 1.13 -17.99
C VAL A 166 -7.18 1.52 -19.37
N PRO A 167 -6.81 0.82 -20.46
CA PRO A 167 -7.36 1.08 -21.78
C PRO A 167 -8.86 0.77 -21.87
N SER A 168 -9.61 1.53 -22.66
CA SER A 168 -11.06 1.31 -22.85
C SER A 168 -11.42 -0.05 -23.43
N ARG A 169 -10.48 -0.71 -24.13
CA ARG A 169 -10.65 -2.07 -24.68
C ARG A 169 -10.65 -3.19 -23.64
N ILE A 170 -10.26 -2.90 -22.40
CA ILE A 170 -10.35 -3.87 -21.30
C ILE A 170 -11.82 -4.00 -20.92
N ASP A 171 -12.26 -5.25 -20.81
CA ASP A 171 -13.60 -5.61 -20.36
C ASP A 171 -13.97 -4.89 -19.04
N PRO A 172 -15.19 -4.33 -18.91
CA PRO A 172 -15.63 -3.62 -17.71
C PRO A 172 -15.37 -4.37 -16.41
N LEU A 173 -15.63 -5.67 -16.36
CA LEU A 173 -15.43 -6.50 -15.16
C LEU A 173 -13.95 -6.54 -14.77
N LEU A 174 -13.06 -6.77 -15.72
CA LEU A 174 -11.61 -6.85 -15.46
C LEU A 174 -11.04 -5.49 -15.03
N ALA A 175 -11.57 -4.40 -15.56
CA ALA A 175 -11.19 -3.06 -15.10
C ALA A 175 -11.68 -2.77 -13.69
N ASN A 176 -12.86 -3.26 -13.32
CA ASN A 176 -13.40 -3.20 -11.97
C ASN A 176 -12.58 -4.04 -10.99
N VAL A 177 -12.13 -5.24 -11.37
CA VAL A 177 -11.17 -6.04 -10.60
C VAL A 177 -9.84 -5.30 -10.42
N ALA A 178 -9.33 -4.64 -11.46
CA ALA A 178 -8.13 -3.81 -11.34
C ALA A 178 -8.33 -2.64 -10.37
N HIS A 179 -9.50 -1.99 -10.40
CA HIS A 179 -9.87 -0.93 -9.46
C HIS A 179 -9.93 -1.46 -8.02
N LEU A 180 -10.53 -2.62 -7.79
CA LEU A 180 -10.56 -3.28 -6.48
C LEU A 180 -9.15 -3.52 -5.94
N LEU A 181 -8.24 -4.09 -6.74
CA LEU A 181 -6.87 -4.37 -6.29
C LEU A 181 -6.08 -3.08 -5.98
N VAL A 182 -6.29 -2.03 -6.76
CA VAL A 182 -5.71 -0.70 -6.51
C VAL A 182 -6.24 -0.09 -5.22
N ASN A 183 -7.55 -0.19 -4.96
CA ASN A 183 -8.16 0.34 -3.74
C ASN A 183 -7.65 -0.44 -2.51
N TYR A 184 -7.61 -1.77 -2.62
CA TYR A 184 -7.10 -2.69 -1.62
C TYR A 184 -5.62 -2.45 -1.25
N ALA A 185 -4.82 -1.92 -2.18
CA ALA A 185 -3.42 -1.55 -1.91
C ALA A 185 -3.26 -0.56 -0.74
N THR A 186 -4.29 0.24 -0.45
CA THR A 186 -4.31 1.18 0.69
C THR A 186 -4.21 0.45 2.04
N PHE A 187 -4.75 -0.77 2.12
CA PHE A 187 -4.74 -1.60 3.32
C PHE A 187 -3.58 -2.62 3.29
N ALA A 188 -3.39 -3.27 2.13
CA ALA A 188 -2.43 -4.35 1.99
C ALA A 188 -0.98 -3.89 1.85
N GLY A 189 -0.78 -2.62 1.49
CA GLY A 189 0.50 -2.10 1.02
C GLY A 189 0.93 -2.73 -0.30
N THR A 190 2.17 -2.48 -0.71
CA THR A 190 2.73 -2.94 -2.00
C THR A 190 4.13 -3.48 -1.82
N GLY A 191 4.43 -4.60 -2.49
CA GLY A 191 5.77 -5.19 -2.51
C GLY A 191 6.19 -5.91 -1.22
N VAL A 192 7.48 -5.86 -0.92
CA VAL A 192 8.10 -6.64 0.16
C VAL A 192 8.10 -5.90 1.50
N LYS A 193 8.22 -6.67 2.58
CA LYS A 193 8.45 -6.17 3.95
C LYS A 193 7.39 -5.15 4.42
N THR A 194 6.15 -5.27 3.95
CA THR A 194 5.04 -4.39 4.36
C THR A 194 4.78 -4.41 5.87
N ARG A 195 4.90 -5.58 6.50
CA ARG A 195 4.83 -5.74 7.96
C ARG A 195 5.88 -4.93 8.73
N LEU A 196 7.03 -4.65 8.11
CA LEU A 196 8.09 -3.83 8.71
C LEU A 196 7.92 -2.33 8.43
N GLY A 197 6.90 -1.94 7.66
CA GLY A 197 6.60 -0.54 7.35
C GLY A 197 6.99 -0.09 5.95
N MET A 198 7.52 -0.97 5.10
CA MET A 198 7.69 -0.70 3.66
C MET A 198 6.33 -0.74 2.93
N GLY A 199 6.28 -0.21 1.70
CA GLY A 199 5.14 -0.44 0.83
C GLY A 199 3.81 0.24 1.21
N LYS A 200 3.79 1.23 2.11
CA LYS A 200 2.57 2.00 2.40
C LYS A 200 2.14 2.72 1.13
N THR A 201 1.01 2.32 0.58
CA THR A 201 0.41 2.88 -0.63
C THR A 201 -0.89 3.55 -0.27
N GLN A 202 -1.23 4.62 -0.97
CA GLN A 202 -2.51 5.30 -0.84
C GLN A 202 -3.09 5.46 -2.24
N PHE A 203 -4.32 4.98 -2.43
CA PHE A 203 -5.11 5.34 -3.60
C PHE A 203 -5.62 6.78 -3.44
N GLN A 204 -5.50 7.56 -4.51
CA GLN A 204 -6.03 8.93 -4.57
C GLN A 204 -7.17 8.93 -5.58
N PRO A 205 -8.44 9.02 -5.14
CA PRO A 205 -9.56 9.14 -6.07
C PRO A 205 -9.38 10.41 -6.92
N LEU A 206 -9.83 10.33 -8.18
CA LEU A 206 -9.87 11.50 -9.06
C LEU A 206 -10.96 12.43 -8.53
N ILE A 207 -10.58 13.66 -8.19
CA ILE A 207 -11.51 14.77 -7.91
C ILE A 207 -12.12 15.23 -9.23
#